data_AF-A0A554J3N4-F1
#
_entry.id   AF-A0A554J3N4-F1
#
_cell.length_a   1.000
_cell.length_b   1.000
_cell.length_c   1.000
_cell.angle_alpha   90.00
_cell.angle_beta   90.00
_cell.angle_gamma   90.00
#
_symmetry.space_group_name_H-M   'P 1'
#
loop_
_entity.id
_entity.type
_entity.pdbx_description
1 polymer ?
#
loop_
_entity_poly.entity_id
_entity_poly.type
_entity_poly.pdbx_seq_one_letter_code
_entity_poly.pdbx_strand_id
1 'polypeptide(L)'
;MPLDLSQLLVIYAVWHYSRGLHDFFSLWENGFRFIVHFFSLSLLLRTFFSPFHRLREMSPRGFHPADYIASMTVNIIMRIVGVLLRGALIIAGIVSLFVVALLGTALLVAWVFLPVFVAALFIRGFTYIFF
;
A
#
# COMPACT_ATOMS: atom_id res chain seq x y z
N MET A 1 0.48 -16.32 -43.48
CA MET A 1 -0.77 -15.64 -43.81
C MET A 1 -0.78 -14.34 -43.02
N PRO A 2 -0.82 -13.16 -43.65
CA PRO A 2 -0.89 -11.90 -42.91
C PRO A 2 -2.14 -11.93 -42.01
N LEU A 3 -1.99 -11.48 -40.77
CA LEU A 3 -3.12 -11.35 -39.85
C LEU A 3 -4.01 -10.21 -40.34
N ASP A 4 -5.25 -10.52 -40.65
CA ASP A 4 -6.22 -9.49 -41.02
C ASP A 4 -6.53 -8.61 -39.81
N LEU A 5 -6.85 -7.33 -40.05
CA LEU A 5 -7.11 -6.34 -39.00
C LEU A 5 -8.18 -6.82 -37.99
N SER A 6 -9.19 -7.53 -38.48
CA SER A 6 -10.25 -8.13 -37.66
C SER A 6 -9.71 -9.14 -36.65
N GLN A 7 -8.74 -9.96 -37.04
CA GLN A 7 -8.11 -10.95 -36.16
C GLN A 7 -7.29 -10.26 -35.06
N LEU A 8 -6.56 -9.20 -35.40
CA LEU A 8 -5.79 -8.42 -34.43
C LEU A 8 -6.69 -7.78 -33.38
N LEU A 9 -7.83 -7.20 -33.79
CA LEU A 9 -8.79 -6.59 -32.87
C LEU A 9 -9.38 -7.61 -31.89
N VAL A 10 -9.73 -8.80 -32.38
CA VAL A 10 -10.26 -9.88 -31.52
C VAL A 10 -9.20 -10.38 -30.54
N ILE A 11 -7.97 -10.64 -31.00
CA ILE A 11 -6.87 -11.09 -30.15
C ILE A 11 -6.58 -10.05 -29.06
N TYR A 12 -6.51 -8.78 -29.44
CA TYR A 12 -6.32 -7.68 -28.50
C TYR A 12 -7.47 -7.61 -27.47
N ALA A 13 -8.73 -7.63 -27.91
CA ALA A 13 -9.87 -7.57 -27.00
C ALA A 13 -9.88 -8.75 -26.02
N VAL A 14 -9.64 -9.97 -26.52
CA VAL A 14 -9.55 -11.18 -25.68
C VAL A 14 -8.43 -11.01 -24.67
N TRP A 15 -7.23 -10.59 -25.09
CA TRP A 15 -6.11 -10.37 -24.17
C TRP A 15 -6.42 -9.29 -23.12
N HIS A 16 -6.98 -8.17 -23.55
CA HIS A 16 -7.26 -6.99 -22.71
C HIS A 16 -8.22 -7.32 -21.55
N TYR A 17 -9.25 -8.11 -21.84
CA TYR A 17 -10.28 -8.52 -20.87
C TYR A 17 -10.01 -9.88 -20.20
N SER A 18 -8.90 -10.56 -20.51
CA SER A 18 -8.52 -11.80 -19.84
C SER A 18 -7.17 -11.65 -19.13
N ARG A 19 -6.08 -11.93 -19.83
CA ARG A 19 -4.72 -11.91 -19.29
C ARG A 19 -4.32 -10.53 -18.77
N GLY A 20 -4.68 -9.47 -19.48
CA GLY A 20 -4.42 -8.09 -19.04
C GLY A 20 -5.06 -7.77 -17.69
N LEU A 21 -6.33 -8.14 -17.49
CA LEU A 21 -7.00 -7.97 -16.20
C LEU A 21 -6.39 -8.85 -15.10
N HIS A 22 -6.05 -10.09 -15.40
CA HIS A 22 -5.39 -10.98 -14.45
C HIS A 22 -4.04 -10.41 -13.98
N ASP A 23 -3.22 -9.92 -14.91
CA ASP A 23 -1.92 -9.32 -14.61
C ASP A 23 -2.09 -8.03 -13.81
N PHE A 24 -3.12 -7.24 -14.11
CA PHE A 24 -3.49 -6.07 -13.32
C PHE A 24 -3.81 -6.42 -11.86
N PHE A 25 -4.68 -7.40 -11.61
CA PHE A 25 -5.02 -7.83 -10.25
C PHE A 25 -3.80 -8.38 -9.51
N SER A 26 -2.92 -9.11 -10.22
CA SER A 26 -1.67 -9.62 -9.67
C SER A 26 -0.74 -8.47 -9.22
N LEU A 27 -0.60 -7.42 -10.04
CA LEU A 27 0.15 -6.21 -9.69
C LEU A 27 -0.50 -5.47 -8.50
N TRP A 28 -1.83 -5.37 -8.50
CA TRP A 28 -2.55 -4.68 -7.45
C TRP A 28 -2.38 -5.38 -6.08
N GLU A 29 -2.49 -6.71 -6.05
CA GLU A 29 -2.23 -7.53 -4.88
C GLU A 29 -0.77 -7.38 -4.39
N ASN A 30 0.18 -7.34 -5.32
CA ASN A 30 1.59 -7.06 -5.00
C ASN A 30 1.78 -5.67 -4.39
N GLY A 31 1.02 -4.66 -4.83
CA GLY A 31 0.99 -3.34 -4.22
C GLY A 31 0.57 -3.38 -2.75
N PHE A 32 -0.51 -4.10 -2.42
CA PHE A 32 -0.92 -4.29 -1.03
C PHE A 32 0.14 -5.01 -0.20
N ARG A 33 0.70 -6.12 -0.72
CA ARG A 33 1.80 -6.84 -0.07
C ARG A 33 3.00 -5.94 0.19
N PHE A 34 3.38 -5.13 -0.80
CA PHE A 34 4.49 -4.19 -0.68
C PHE A 34 4.28 -3.21 0.48
N ILE A 35 3.10 -2.59 0.61
CA ILE A 35 2.80 -1.66 1.72
C ILE A 35 2.87 -2.38 3.07
N VAL A 36 2.27 -3.57 3.18
CA VAL A 36 2.30 -4.37 4.41
C VAL A 36 3.74 -4.69 4.84
N HIS A 37 4.60 -5.06 3.88
CA HIS A 37 6.01 -5.37 4.13
C HIS A 37 6.85 -4.12 4.43
N PHE A 38 6.69 -3.05 3.64
CA PHE A 38 7.45 -1.81 3.77
C PHE A 38 7.27 -1.16 5.14
N PHE A 39 6.03 -1.07 5.62
CA PHE A 39 5.75 -0.55 6.96
C PHE A 39 5.87 -1.61 8.06
N SER A 40 6.15 -2.87 7.71
CA SER A 40 6.15 -3.99 8.65
C SER A 40 4.88 -4.03 9.52
N LEU A 41 3.72 -3.75 8.90
CA LEU A 41 2.44 -3.53 9.58
C LEU A 41 2.06 -4.70 10.52
N SER A 42 2.25 -5.94 10.07
CA SER A 42 2.01 -7.14 10.88
C SER A 42 2.84 -7.18 12.17
N LEU A 43 4.10 -6.73 12.10
CA LEU A 43 5.00 -6.67 13.24
C LEU A 43 4.66 -5.50 14.16
N LEU A 44 4.35 -4.33 13.59
CA LEU A 44 3.94 -3.16 14.36
C LEU A 44 2.67 -3.44 15.16
N LEU A 45 1.65 -4.05 14.56
CA LEU A 45 0.42 -4.44 15.25
C LEU A 45 0.69 -5.45 16.38
N ARG A 46 1.50 -6.48 16.13
CA ARG A 46 1.87 -7.47 17.16
C ARG A 46 2.63 -6.85 18.33
N THR A 47 3.57 -5.96 18.04
CA THR A 47 4.41 -5.32 19.07
C THR A 47 3.71 -4.19 19.80
N PHE A 48 2.64 -3.62 19.23
CA PHE A 48 1.79 -2.62 19.89
C PHE A 48 1.01 -3.22 21.07
N PHE A 49 0.48 -4.44 20.90
CA PHE A 49 -0.25 -5.17 21.95
C PHE A 49 0.61 -6.15 22.74
N SER A 50 1.88 -6.35 22.36
CA SER A 50 2.80 -7.21 23.10
C SER A 50 3.10 -6.62 24.48
N PRO A 51 3.01 -7.42 25.56
CA PRO A 51 3.34 -6.96 26.90
C PRO A 51 4.81 -6.54 26.95
N PHE A 52 5.08 -5.32 27.43
CA PHE A 52 6.43 -4.75 27.63
C PHE A 52 7.22 -5.43 28.78
N HIS A 53 7.19 -6.77 28.87
CA HIS A 53 7.71 -7.55 30.00
C HIS A 53 9.25 -7.61 30.12
N ARG A 54 10.01 -6.82 29.35
CA ARG A 54 11.49 -6.93 29.30
C ARG A 54 12.29 -5.65 29.58
N LEU A 55 11.66 -4.53 29.92
CA LEU A 55 12.37 -3.31 30.34
C LEU A 55 12.57 -3.24 31.87
N ARG A 56 12.84 -4.39 32.53
CA ARG A 56 13.47 -4.33 33.85
C ARG A 56 14.97 -4.31 33.60
N GLU A 57 15.54 -3.12 33.48
CA GLU A 57 16.96 -2.94 33.77
C GLU A 57 17.23 -3.58 35.13
N MET A 58 18.22 -4.46 35.18
CA MET A 58 18.72 -5.06 36.40
C MET A 58 19.07 -3.92 37.34
N SER A 59 18.23 -3.72 38.37
CA SER A 59 18.45 -2.72 39.41
C SER A 59 19.90 -2.83 39.87
N PRO A 60 20.67 -1.72 39.91
CA PRO A 60 21.98 -1.74 40.52
C PRO A 60 21.87 -2.33 41.93
N ARG A 61 22.86 -3.11 42.36
CA ARG A 61 22.93 -3.65 43.72
C ARG A 61 23.04 -2.48 44.70
N GLY A 62 21.90 -2.01 45.24
CA GLY A 62 21.82 -0.93 46.23
C GLY A 62 20.52 -0.12 46.14
N PHE A 63 19.98 0.34 47.27
CA PHE A 63 18.80 1.20 47.33
C PHE A 63 19.23 2.68 47.22
N HIS A 64 19.28 3.21 46.00
CA HIS A 64 19.51 4.65 45.73
C HIS A 64 18.23 5.28 45.15
N PRO A 65 17.42 6.00 45.97
CA PRO A 65 16.13 6.53 45.55
C PRO A 65 16.22 7.54 44.39
N ALA A 66 17.32 8.31 44.32
CA ALA A 66 17.54 9.30 43.26
C ALA A 66 17.72 8.63 41.88
N ASP A 67 18.52 7.57 41.81
CA ASP A 67 18.78 6.82 40.57
C ASP A 67 17.53 6.06 40.10
N TYR A 68 16.68 5.63 41.04
CA TYR A 68 15.39 5.01 40.74
C TYR A 68 14.41 5.97 40.05
N ILE A 69 14.31 7.21 40.53
CA ILE A 69 13.41 8.21 39.93
C ILE A 69 13.92 8.66 38.55
N ALA A 70 15.24 8.81 38.40
CA ALA A 70 15.87 9.16 37.12
C ALA A 70 15.62 8.08 36.05
N SER A 71 15.87 6.80 36.38
CA SER A 71 15.63 5.68 35.45
C SER A 71 14.14 5.50 35.11
N MET A 72 13.24 5.69 36.08
CA MET A 72 11.79 5.64 35.85
C MET A 72 11.34 6.73 34.86
N THR A 73 11.87 7.95 34.98
CA THR A 73 11.54 9.06 34.08
C THR A 73 12.01 8.78 32.66
N VAL A 74 13.26 8.32 32.49
CA VAL A 74 13.81 7.94 31.18
C VAL A 74 12.97 6.83 30.55
N ASN A 75 12.61 5.80 31.31
CA ASN A 75 11.78 4.71 30.81
C ASN A 75 10.39 5.16 30.35
N ILE A 76 9.76 6.08 31.08
CA ILE A 76 8.46 6.65 30.69
C ILE A 76 8.60 7.41 29.36
N ILE A 77 9.63 8.24 29.21
CA ILE A 77 9.88 8.98 27.97
C ILE A 77 10.10 8.02 26.80
N MET A 78 10.97 7.03 26.96
CA MET A 78 11.24 6.03 25.91
C MET A 78 9.97 5.26 25.53
N ARG A 79 9.07 5.01 26.48
CA ARG A 79 7.79 4.34 26.24
C ARG A 79 6.82 5.22 25.45
N ILE A 80 6.71 6.50 25.80
CA ILE A 80 5.87 7.46 25.07
C ILE A 80 6.37 7.60 23.63
N VAL A 81 7.68 7.83 23.44
CA VAL A 81 8.29 7.95 22.11
C VAL A 81 8.04 6.69 21.29
N GLY A 82 8.23 5.50 21.87
CA GLY A 82 7.97 4.23 21.20
C GLY A 82 6.51 4.05 20.78
N VAL A 83 5.54 4.43 21.62
CA VAL A 83 4.11 4.38 21.29
C VAL A 83 3.76 5.38 20.19
N LEU A 84 4.27 6.61 20.27
CA LEU A 84 4.03 7.65 19.26
C LEU A 84 4.58 7.26 17.89
N LEU A 85 5.84 6.78 17.82
CA LEU A 85 6.45 6.36 16.57
C LEU A 85 5.70 5.17 15.95
N ARG A 86 5.38 4.14 16.75
CA ARG A 86 4.62 2.98 16.26
C ARG A 86 3.21 3.38 15.80
N GLY A 87 2.55 4.27 16.54
CA GLY A 87 1.24 4.81 16.17
C GLY A 87 1.30 5.55 14.83
N ALA A 88 2.25 6.46 14.66
CA ALA A 88 2.45 7.20 13.41
C ALA A 88 2.70 6.28 12.21
N LEU A 89 3.55 5.25 12.38
CA LEU A 89 3.85 4.27 11.33
C LEU A 89 2.64 3.40 10.98
N ILE A 90 1.83 2.98 11.96
CA ILE A 90 0.58 2.24 11.71
C ILE A 90 -0.39 3.11 10.92
N ILE A 91 -0.59 4.36 11.34
CA ILE A 91 -1.48 5.30 10.64
C ILE A 91 -1.01 5.53 9.20
N ALA A 92 0.28 5.82 9.01
CA ALA A 92 0.86 6.00 7.68
C ALA A 92 0.67 4.76 6.80
N GLY A 93 0.93 3.57 7.33
CA GLY A 93 0.72 2.31 6.61
C GLY A 93 -0.74 2.09 6.20
N ILE A 94 -1.70 2.38 7.08
CA ILE A 94 -3.14 2.29 6.77
C ILE A 94 -3.54 3.29 5.69
N VAL A 95 -3.07 4.54 5.79
CA VAL A 95 -3.32 5.56 4.76
C VAL A 95 -2.75 5.13 3.41
N SER A 96 -1.52 4.59 3.38
CA SER A 96 -0.92 4.07 2.15
C SER A 96 -1.72 2.90 1.56
N LEU A 97 -2.25 1.98 2.38
CA LEU A 97 -3.14 0.90 1.90
C LEU A 97 -4.41 1.47 1.25
N PHE A 98 -5.01 2.49 1.86
CA PHE A 98 -6.19 3.15 1.31
C PHE A 98 -5.88 3.83 -0.03
N VAL A 99 -4.72 4.50 -0.15
CA VAL A 99 -4.27 5.11 -1.40
C VAL A 99 -4.07 4.06 -2.49
N VAL A 100 -3.41 2.93 -2.19
CA VAL A 100 -3.22 1.84 -3.16
C VAL A 100 -4.56 1.22 -3.58
N ALA A 101 -5.52 1.09 -2.67
CA ALA A 101 -6.86 0.61 -2.99
C ALA A 101 -7.61 1.58 -3.91
N LEU A 102 -7.57 2.88 -3.61
CA LEU A 102 -8.25 3.90 -4.42
C LEU A 102 -7.63 4.02 -5.82
N LEU A 103 -6.30 4.12 -5.90
CA LEU A 103 -5.58 4.20 -7.16
C LEU A 103 -5.77 2.94 -8.00
N GLY A 104 -5.67 1.76 -7.41
CA GLY A 104 -5.91 0.50 -8.13
C GLY A 104 -7.34 0.41 -8.66
N THR A 105 -8.34 0.84 -7.88
CA THR A 105 -9.73 0.87 -8.36
C THR A 105 -9.89 1.85 -9.52
N ALA A 106 -9.33 3.06 -9.43
CA ALA A 106 -9.38 4.05 -10.50
C ALA A 106 -8.68 3.57 -11.77
N LEU A 107 -7.52 2.94 -11.63
CA LEU A 107 -6.77 2.36 -12.75
C LEU A 107 -7.49 1.17 -13.38
N LEU A 108 -8.19 0.35 -12.59
CA LEU A 108 -9.01 -0.75 -13.10
C LEU A 108 -10.16 -0.22 -13.96
N VAL A 109 -10.88 0.80 -13.46
CA VAL A 109 -11.94 1.47 -14.23
C VAL A 109 -11.37 2.04 -15.53
N ALA A 110 -10.24 2.78 -15.44
CA ALA A 110 -9.57 3.32 -16.61
C ALA A 110 -9.17 2.22 -17.61
N TRP A 111 -8.64 1.09 -17.14
CA TRP A 111 -8.25 -0.05 -17.98
C TRP A 111 -9.44 -0.65 -18.72
N VAL A 112 -10.55 -0.89 -18.02
CA VAL A 112 -11.77 -1.47 -18.62
C VAL A 112 -12.34 -0.55 -19.71
N PHE A 113 -12.36 0.76 -19.49
CA PHE A 113 -12.90 1.72 -20.45
C PHE A 113 -11.89 2.22 -21.48
N LEU A 114 -10.60 1.88 -21.35
CA LEU A 114 -9.54 2.35 -22.25
C LEU A 114 -9.86 2.11 -23.74
N PRO A 115 -10.33 0.93 -24.18
CA PRO A 115 -10.59 0.68 -25.60
C PRO A 115 -11.71 1.58 -26.14
N VAL A 116 -12.74 1.82 -25.33
CA VAL A 116 -13.87 2.69 -25.68
C VAL A 116 -13.41 4.14 -25.76
N PHE A 117 -12.57 4.57 -24.82
CA PHE A 117 -12.05 5.94 -24.77
C PHE A 117 -11.15 6.24 -25.97
N VAL A 118 -10.27 5.31 -26.33
CA VAL A 118 -9.42 5.42 -27.53
C VAL A 118 -10.30 5.50 -28.79
N ALA A 119 -11.28 4.62 -28.94
CA ALA A 119 -12.19 4.66 -30.09
C ALA A 119 -12.96 6.00 -30.18
N ALA A 120 -13.47 6.50 -29.06
CA ALA A 120 -14.17 7.79 -29.00
C ALA A 120 -13.26 8.97 -29.41
N LEU A 121 -12.02 9.01 -28.92
CA LEU A 121 -11.05 10.04 -29.28
C LEU A 121 -10.71 10.03 -30.78
N PHE A 122 -10.54 8.85 -31.37
CA PHE A 122 -10.33 8.72 -32.81
C PHE A 122 -11.51 9.27 -33.62
N ILE A 123 -12.74 8.92 -33.24
CA ILE A 123 -13.95 9.40 -33.91
C ILE A 123 -14.07 10.92 -33.81
N ARG A 124 -13.91 11.48 -32.60
CA ARG A 124 -14.00 12.94 -32.39
C ARG A 124 -12.89 13.69 -33.13
N GLY A 125 -11.66 13.17 -33.11
CA GLY A 125 -10.53 13.75 -33.83
C GLY A 125 -10.78 13.83 -35.33
N PHE A 126 -11.35 12.77 -35.92
CA PHE A 126 -11.73 12.78 -37.34
C PHE A 126 -12.81 13.84 -37.61
N THR A 127 -13.79 14.00 -36.72
CA THR A 127 -14.88 14.97 -36.94
C THR A 127 -14.34 16.40 -37.01
N TYR A 128 -13.40 16.79 -36.15
CA TYR A 128 -12.81 18.15 -36.14
C TYR A 128 -11.90 18.47 -37.33
N ILE A 129 -11.37 17.45 -38.03
CA ILE A 129 -10.48 17.67 -39.19
C ILE A 129 -11.30 17.86 -40.47
N PHE A 130 -12.44 17.18 -40.59
CA PHE A 130 -13.23 17.13 -41.82
C PHE A 130 -14.51 17.98 -41.81
N PHE A 131 -14.96 18.45 -40.64
CA PHE A 131 -16.09 19.37 -40.44
C PHE A 131 -15.65 20.56 -39.59
#